data_AF-A0A3D0M7L0-F1
#
_entry.id   AF-A0A3D0M7L0-F1
#
_cell.length_a   1.000
_cell.length_b   1.000
_cell.length_c   1.000
_cell.angle_alpha   90.00
_cell.angle_beta   90.00
_cell.angle_gamma   90.00
#
_symmetry.space_group_name_H-M   'P 1'
#
loop_
_entity.id
_entity.type
_entity.pdbx_description
1 polymer ?
#
loop_
_entity_poly.entity_id
_entity_poly.type
_entity_poly.pdbx_seq_one_letter_code
_entity_poly.pdbx_strand_id
1 'polypeptide(L)'
;ELLKRPCRVELYSDSQYVVNAVEKGWAAKWQRFGWYKDSKHKEKAKNEDLWKRLMPLLEMHQVTFHWVKGHADNDYNNRCDALAVAAAQDKQHLLEDHHYQAG
;
A
#
# COMPACT_ATOMS: atom_id res chain seq x y z
N GLU A 1 -6.06 7.51 -10.46
CA GLU A 1 -6.10 6.03 -10.53
C GLU A 1 -6.44 5.61 -11.96
N LEU A 2 -5.80 4.53 -12.45
CA LEU A 2 -5.74 4.20 -13.89
C LEU A 2 -6.80 3.19 -14.34
N LEU A 3 -7.14 2.19 -13.52
CA LEU A 3 -8.25 1.28 -13.80
C LEU A 3 -9.57 2.05 -13.75
N LYS A 4 -10.42 1.89 -14.78
CA LYS A 4 -11.66 2.68 -14.95
C LYS A 4 -12.95 1.87 -14.76
N ARG A 5 -12.82 0.58 -14.45
CA ARG A 5 -13.92 -0.36 -14.28
C ARG A 5 -13.51 -1.48 -13.32
N PRO A 6 -14.46 -2.20 -12.69
CA PRO A 6 -14.16 -3.38 -11.89
C PRO A 6 -13.30 -4.38 -12.66
N CYS A 7 -12.26 -4.88 -12.00
CA CYS A 7 -11.25 -5.75 -12.59
C CYS A 7 -10.88 -6.83 -11.57
N ARG A 8 -10.48 -8.00 -12.08
CA ARG A 8 -9.75 -8.99 -11.28
C ARG A 8 -8.26 -8.72 -11.41
N VAL A 9 -7.57 -8.58 -10.29
CA VAL A 9 -6.16 -8.15 -10.23
C VAL A 9 -5.38 -9.14 -9.36
N GLU A 10 -4.28 -9.65 -9.89
CA GLU A 10 -3.28 -10.39 -9.14
C GLU A 10 -2.15 -9.39 -8.82
N LEU A 11 -2.01 -8.98 -7.56
CA LEU A 11 -1.04 -7.98 -7.14
C LEU A 11 0.12 -8.63 -6.37
N TYR A 12 1.31 -8.53 -6.93
CA TYR A 12 2.54 -9.03 -6.30
C TYR A 12 3.26 -7.87 -5.63
N SER A 13 3.63 -8.02 -4.37
CA SER A 13 4.37 -7.00 -3.62
C SER A 13 5.27 -7.64 -2.57
N ASP A 14 6.46 -7.06 -2.39
CA ASP A 14 7.37 -7.41 -1.30
C ASP A 14 7.06 -6.68 0.01
N SER A 15 6.17 -5.69 -0.02
CA SER A 15 5.72 -4.96 1.16
C SER A 15 4.82 -5.82 2.03
N GLN A 16 5.44 -6.47 3.02
CA GLN A 16 4.71 -7.18 4.07
C GLN A 16 3.71 -6.28 4.78
N TYR A 17 3.98 -4.98 4.93
CA TYR A 17 3.04 -4.06 5.56
C TYR A 17 1.72 -3.98 4.79
N VAL A 18 1.79 -3.75 3.46
CA VAL A 18 0.60 -3.64 2.62
C VAL A 18 -0.12 -4.98 2.53
N VAL A 19 0.59 -6.06 2.22
CA VAL A 19 -0.02 -7.39 2.06
C VAL A 19 -0.70 -7.83 3.37
N ASN A 20 0.00 -7.76 4.51
CA ASN A 20 -0.60 -8.13 5.78
C ASN A 20 -1.77 -7.21 6.17
N ALA A 21 -1.68 -5.92 5.89
CA ALA A 21 -2.76 -5.00 6.26
C ALA A 21 -4.07 -5.32 5.54
N VAL A 22 -3.98 -5.79 4.29
CA VAL A 22 -5.15 -6.25 3.52
C VAL A 22 -5.54 -7.66 3.93
N GLU A 23 -4.65 -8.65 3.80
CA GLU A 23 -4.98 -10.07 4.01
C GLU A 23 -5.40 -10.40 5.44
N LYS A 24 -4.75 -9.78 6.43
CA LYS A 24 -5.10 -9.97 7.86
C LYS A 24 -6.22 -9.02 8.32
N GLY A 25 -6.79 -8.23 7.41
CA GLY A 25 -7.91 -7.34 7.68
C GLY A 25 -7.58 -6.17 8.61
N TRP A 26 -6.32 -5.75 8.72
CA TRP A 26 -5.95 -4.60 9.56
C TRP A 26 -6.51 -3.30 9.00
N ALA A 27 -6.38 -3.07 7.69
CA ALA A 27 -6.88 -1.86 7.03
C ALA A 27 -8.40 -1.73 7.19
N ALA A 28 -9.14 -2.82 7.00
CA ALA A 28 -10.58 -2.86 7.24
C ALA A 28 -10.94 -2.58 8.71
N LYS A 29 -10.17 -3.15 9.66
CA LYS A 29 -10.34 -2.87 11.10
C LYS A 29 -10.08 -1.40 11.42
N TRP A 30 -9.04 -0.80 10.84
CA TRP A 30 -8.72 0.62 11.03
C TRP A 30 -9.84 1.50 10.48
N GLN A 31 -10.30 1.25 9.25
CA GLN A 31 -11.42 1.97 8.64
C GLN A 31 -12.67 1.91 9.53
N ARG A 32 -13.00 0.73 10.08
CA ARG A 32 -14.13 0.55 11.01
C ARG A 32 -13.99 1.36 12.30
N PHE A 33 -12.77 1.55 12.78
CA PHE A 33 -12.47 2.30 14.00
C PHE A 33 -12.02 3.73 13.72
N GLY A 34 -12.45 4.34 12.60
CA GLY A 34 -12.12 5.74 12.30
C GLY A 34 -10.61 6.00 12.16
N TRP A 35 -9.89 5.01 11.61
CA TRP A 35 -8.44 5.01 11.39
C TRP A 35 -7.57 4.89 12.64
N TYR A 36 -8.14 4.34 13.71
CA TYR A 36 -7.39 3.90 14.88
C TYR A 36 -7.08 2.39 14.82
N LYS A 37 -5.96 1.98 15.43
CA LYS A 37 -5.54 0.56 15.43
C LYS A 37 -6.52 -0.36 16.17
N ASP A 38 -7.23 0.18 17.14
CA ASP A 38 -8.25 -0.50 17.92
C ASP A 38 -9.37 0.45 18.37
N SER A 39 -10.40 -0.11 18.98
CA SER A 39 -11.58 0.62 19.49
C SER A 39 -11.30 1.46 20.74
N LYS A 40 -10.12 1.36 21.35
CA LYS A 40 -9.72 2.20 22.49
C LYS A 40 -9.17 3.55 22.02
N HIS A 41 -9.00 3.74 20.71
CA HIS A 41 -8.54 4.97 20.07
C HIS A 41 -7.23 5.53 20.65
N LYS A 42 -6.33 4.64 21.09
CA LYS A 42 -5.05 5.03 21.69
C LYS A 42 -3.98 5.38 20.66
N GLU A 43 -4.01 4.71 19.52
CA GLU A 43 -3.00 4.88 18.47
C GLU A 43 -3.67 4.89 17.09
N LYS A 44 -3.28 5.84 16.25
CA LYS A 44 -3.72 5.91 14.86
C LYS A 44 -3.02 4.89 13.99
N ALA A 45 -3.69 4.44 12.93
CA ALA A 45 -3.06 3.71 11.86
C ALA A 45 -2.04 4.61 11.15
N LYS A 46 -0.89 4.06 10.76
CA LYS A 46 0.08 4.78 9.92
C LYS A 46 -0.49 4.98 8.52
N ASN A 47 -0.16 6.10 7.89
CA ASN A 47 -0.50 6.42 6.49
C ASN A 47 -2.01 6.34 6.21
N GLU A 48 -2.82 6.85 7.14
CA GLU A 48 -4.29 6.91 7.05
C GLU A 48 -4.76 7.49 5.71
N ASP A 49 -4.08 8.54 5.24
CA ASP A 49 -4.34 9.22 3.97
C ASP A 49 -4.20 8.27 2.76
N LEU A 50 -3.13 7.47 2.72
CA LEU A 50 -2.92 6.49 1.65
C LEU A 50 -3.95 5.37 1.69
N TRP A 51 -4.30 4.89 2.89
CA TRP A 51 -5.33 3.86 3.04
C TRP A 51 -6.72 4.36 2.69
N LYS A 52 -7.09 5.60 3.06
CA LYS A 52 -8.35 6.23 2.64
C LYS A 52 -8.50 6.27 1.13
N ARG A 53 -7.38 6.41 0.41
CA ARG A 53 -7.36 6.41 -1.05
C ARG A 53 -7.38 5.00 -1.64
N LEU A 54 -6.68 4.03 -1.01
CA LEU A 54 -6.59 2.66 -1.50
C LEU A 54 -7.85 1.81 -1.21
N MET A 55 -8.49 1.96 -0.05
CA MET A 55 -9.61 1.10 0.36
C MET A 55 -10.77 1.09 -0.64
N PRO A 56 -11.25 2.24 -1.17
CA PRO A 56 -12.31 2.24 -2.19
C PRO A 56 -11.95 1.48 -3.47
N LEU A 57 -10.67 1.46 -3.86
CA LEU A 57 -10.20 0.68 -5.00
C LEU A 57 -10.25 -0.83 -4.71
N LEU A 58 -9.90 -1.24 -3.50
CA LEU A 58 -9.96 -2.64 -3.07
C LEU A 58 -11.41 -3.13 -2.92
N GLU A 59 -12.36 -2.23 -2.67
CA GLU A 59 -13.79 -2.53 -2.69
C GLU A 59 -14.33 -2.65 -4.13
N MET A 60 -13.82 -1.84 -5.06
CA MET A 60 -14.23 -1.84 -6.47
C MET A 60 -13.66 -3.02 -7.28
N HIS A 61 -12.41 -3.40 -7.01
CA HIS A 61 -11.70 -4.44 -7.76
C HIS A 61 -11.56 -5.72 -6.94
N GLN A 62 -11.62 -6.88 -7.60
CA GLN A 62 -11.30 -8.15 -6.97
C GLN A 62 -9.77 -8.33 -6.99
N VAL A 63 -9.10 -7.88 -5.93
CA VAL A 63 -7.64 -7.95 -5.82
C VAL A 63 -7.22 -9.15 -4.97
N THR A 64 -6.35 -10.00 -5.51
CA THR A 64 -5.66 -11.06 -4.79
C THR A 64 -4.20 -10.64 -4.62
N PHE A 65 -3.75 -10.60 -3.37
CA PHE A 65 -2.39 -10.21 -3.04
C PHE A 65 -1.49 -11.44 -3.00
N HIS A 66 -0.25 -11.28 -3.46
CA HIS A 66 0.81 -12.28 -3.39
C HIS A 66 2.02 -11.62 -2.77
N TRP A 67 2.36 -12.02 -1.54
CA TRP A 67 3.62 -11.60 -0.96
C TRP A 67 4.77 -12.32 -1.66
N VAL A 68 5.72 -11.55 -2.16
CA VAL A 68 6.97 -12.05 -2.72
C VAL A 68 8.15 -11.60 -1.86
N LYS A 69 9.21 -12.38 -1.80
CA LYS A 69 10.42 -11.95 -1.10
C LYS A 69 11.12 -10.88 -1.93
N GLY A 70 11.44 -9.74 -1.33
CA GLY A 70 12.24 -8.69 -1.96
C GLY A 70 13.64 -9.18 -2.33
N HIS A 71 14.19 -8.67 -3.43
CA HIS A 71 15.49 -9.06 -4.01
C HIS A 71 15.67 -10.58 -4.23
N ALA A 72 14.59 -11.27 -4.60
CA ALA A 72 14.61 -12.69 -4.98
C ALA A 72 14.43 -12.86 -6.50
N ASP A 73 14.22 -14.10 -6.97
CA ASP A 73 14.17 -14.50 -8.40
C ASP A 73 12.93 -13.97 -9.18
N ASN A 74 12.25 -12.92 -8.72
CA ASN A 74 11.12 -12.32 -9.41
C ASN A 74 11.56 -11.09 -10.22
N ASP A 75 11.78 -11.30 -11.53
CA ASP A 75 12.24 -10.26 -12.46
C ASP A 75 11.33 -9.02 -12.49
N TYR A 76 10.01 -9.19 -12.35
CA TYR A 76 9.09 -8.06 -12.33
C TYR A 76 9.19 -7.25 -11.04
N ASN A 77 9.32 -7.90 -9.88
CA ASN A 77 9.54 -7.19 -8.62
C ASN A 77 10.90 -6.47 -8.63
N ASN A 78 11.95 -7.12 -9.14
CA ASN A 78 13.28 -6.52 -9.27
C ASN A 78 13.26 -5.30 -10.19
N ARG A 79 12.49 -5.34 -11.27
CA ARG A 79 12.28 -4.18 -12.13
C ARG A 79 11.55 -3.04 -11.41
N CYS A 80 10.52 -3.35 -10.61
CA CYS A 80 9.83 -2.35 -9.80
C CYS A 80 10.77 -1.70 -8.77
N ASP A 81 11.60 -2.50 -8.09
CA ASP A 81 12.60 -2.01 -7.13
C ASP A 81 13.61 -1.08 -7.81
N ALA A 82 14.17 -1.48 -8.95
CA ALA A 82 15.10 -0.65 -9.72
C ALA A 82 14.48 0.71 -10.12
N LEU A 83 13.21 0.71 -10.54
CA LEU A 83 12.48 1.94 -10.88
C LEU A 83 12.24 2.83 -9.65
N ALA A 84 11.88 2.23 -8.51
CA ALA A 84 11.68 2.95 -7.26
C ALA A 84 12.98 3.59 -6.75
N VAL A 85 14.10 2.84 -6.79
CA VAL A 85 15.43 3.34 -6.42
C VAL A 85 15.87 4.46 -7.36
N ALA A 86 15.72 4.29 -8.67
CA ALA A 86 16.06 5.33 -9.64
C ALA A 86 15.27 6.62 -9.39
N ALA A 87 13.97 6.52 -9.14
CA ALA A 87 13.12 7.67 -8.82
C ALA A 87 13.55 8.35 -7.50
N ALA A 88 13.89 7.58 -6.47
CA ALA A 88 14.36 8.13 -5.19
C ALA A 88 15.73 8.85 -5.31
N GLN A 89 16.56 8.46 -6.28
CA GLN A 89 17.86 9.09 -6.55
C GLN A 89 17.75 10.36 -7.40
N ASP A 90 16.67 10.53 -8.16
CA ASP A 90 16.42 11.72 -8.98
C ASP A 90 15.95 12.91 -8.12
N LYS A 91 16.92 13.52 -7.43
CA LYS A 91 16.69 14.67 -6.53
C LYS A 91 16.08 15.90 -7.21
N GLN A 92 16.10 15.98 -8.54
CA GLN A 92 15.58 17.13 -9.28
C GLN A 92 14.07 17.07 -9.48
N HIS A 93 13.48 15.87 -9.39
CA HIS A 93 12.06 15.63 -9.68
C HIS A 93 11.29 15.01 -8.51
N LEU A 94 11.83 15.11 -7.29
CA LEU A 94 11.14 14.64 -6.09
C LEU A 94 9.94 15.55 -5.80
N LEU A 95 8.77 14.93 -5.67
CA LEU A 95 7.55 15.58 -5.21
C LEU A 95 7.53 15.59 -3.67
N GLU A 96 6.96 16.64 -3.08
CA GLU A 96 6.78 16.72 -1.64
C GLU A 96 5.64 15.79 -1.18
N ASP A 97 5.91 14.98 -0.15
CA ASP A 97 4.90 14.16 0.52
C ASP A 97 4.33 14.93 1.72
N HIS A 98 3.28 15.71 1.46
CA HIS A 98 2.65 16.60 2.46
C HIS A 98 2.03 15.88 3.67
N HIS A 99 1.75 14.57 3.56
CA HIS A 99 1.13 13.79 4.63
C HIS A 99 2.11 12.86 5.33
N TYR A 100 3.37 12.81 4.89
CA TYR A 100 4.40 12.04 5.55
C TYR A 100 4.61 12.51 6.99
N GLN A 101 4.58 11.55 7.92
CA GLN A 101 4.91 11.75 9.31
C GLN A 101 6.10 10.86 9.64
N ALA A 102 7.20 11.47 10.07
CA ALA A 102 8.35 10.71 10.57
C ALA A 102 7.91 9.86 11.77
N GLY A 103 8.24 8.57 11.70
CA GLY A 103 7.82 7.56 12.67
C GLY A 103 8.67 7.50 13.92
#